data_AF-A0A5R8LXR4-F1
#
_entry.id   AF-A0A5R8LXR4-F1
#
_cell.length_a   1.000
_cell.length_b   1.000
_cell.length_c   1.000
_cell.angle_alpha   90.00
_cell.angle_beta   90.00
_cell.angle_gamma   90.00
#
_symmetry.space_group_name_H-M   'P 1'
#
loop_
_entity.id
_entity.type
_entity.pdbx_description
1 polymer ?
#
loop_
_entity_poly.entity_id
_entity_poly.type
_entity_poly.pdbx_seq_one_letter_code
_entity_poly.pdbx_strand_id
1 'polypeptide(L)'
;MDSLESITLIKQHVKVVERLHNEFSGFFYADPSITSFNLKNTKISTLALNTNFLATTLRYRDRLSDWVKFETDLVPLIDQDWHVCKFNYRTKLEDSFFKKMHWYLNKSQPYYVLKTFNDLFGARLIIPNFRSFENSLLDYYGSKSDNMVRRAYIRDDTPSYHGLHLYISPSNTQFPWELQIWDTADEKANLFSHDMHEKRKEDKD
;
A
#
# COMPACT_ATOMS: atom_id res chain seq x y z
N MET A 1 2.21 -12.39 23.58
CA MET A 1 3.06 -11.27 23.15
C MET A 1 2.55 -10.03 23.85
N ASP A 2 3.42 -9.31 24.54
CA ASP A 2 3.04 -8.01 25.11
C ASP A 2 3.04 -6.90 24.05
N SER A 3 2.57 -5.71 24.39
CA SER A 3 2.47 -4.59 23.43
C SER A 3 3.85 -4.12 22.94
N LEU A 4 4.91 -4.24 23.74
CA LEU A 4 6.25 -3.79 23.35
C LEU A 4 6.89 -4.74 22.34
N GLU A 5 6.75 -6.04 22.56
CA GLU A 5 7.14 -7.07 21.60
C GLU A 5 6.38 -6.90 20.28
N SER A 6 5.06 -6.66 20.35
CA SER A 6 4.20 -6.46 19.17
C SER A 6 4.61 -5.21 18.37
N ILE A 7 4.87 -4.09 19.04
CA ILE A 7 5.38 -2.87 18.41
C ILE A 7 6.73 -3.13 17.73
N THR A 8 7.62 -3.87 18.38
CA THR A 8 8.95 -4.19 17.84
C THR A 8 8.85 -5.03 16.58
N LEU A 9 8.01 -6.07 16.60
CA LEU A 9 7.72 -6.91 15.43
C LEU A 9 7.16 -6.09 14.28
N ILE A 10 6.14 -5.27 14.52
CA ILE A 10 5.54 -4.42 13.47
C ILE A 10 6.60 -3.50 12.86
N LYS A 11 7.46 -2.87 13.68
CA LYS A 11 8.53 -2.01 13.20
C LYS A 11 9.53 -2.77 12.33
N GLN A 12 9.86 -4.02 12.67
CA GLN A 12 10.72 -4.88 11.85
C GLN A 12 10.10 -5.16 10.48
N HIS A 13 8.83 -5.55 10.44
CA HIS A 13 8.08 -5.77 9.19
C HIS A 13 8.02 -4.51 8.34
N VAL A 14 7.63 -3.37 8.92
CA VAL A 14 7.56 -2.09 8.21
C VAL A 14 8.93 -1.70 7.65
N LYS A 15 10.02 -1.89 8.42
CA LYS A 15 11.38 -1.59 7.95
C LYS A 15 11.81 -2.45 6.76
N VAL A 16 11.39 -3.72 6.72
CA VAL A 16 11.64 -4.58 5.55
C VAL A 16 10.85 -4.08 4.34
N VAL A 17 9.57 -3.70 4.51
CA VAL A 17 8.77 -3.13 3.42
C VAL A 17 9.34 -1.79 2.92
N GLU A 18 9.79 -0.90 3.81
CA GLU A 18 10.46 0.36 3.45
C GLU A 18 11.75 0.11 2.65
N ARG A 19 12.58 -0.84 3.09
CA ARG A 19 13.80 -1.23 2.38
C ARG A 19 13.48 -1.77 0.99
N LEU A 20 12.52 -2.69 0.89
CA LEU A 20 12.11 -3.28 -0.38
C LEU A 20 11.52 -2.24 -1.33
N HIS A 21 10.74 -1.28 -0.82
CA HIS A 21 10.24 -0.15 -1.61
C HIS A 21 11.39 0.66 -2.20
N ASN A 22 12.39 1.01 -1.38
CA ASN A 22 13.53 1.81 -1.83
C ASN A 22 14.39 1.04 -2.85
N GLU A 23 14.67 -0.24 -2.59
CA GLU A 23 15.42 -1.10 -3.50
C GLU A 23 14.69 -1.29 -4.84
N PHE A 24 13.39 -1.59 -4.81
CA PHE A 24 12.57 -1.73 -6.01
C PHE A 24 12.50 -0.41 -6.79
N SER A 25 12.25 0.70 -6.10
CA SER A 25 12.17 2.02 -6.74
C SER A 25 13.51 2.42 -7.34
N GLY A 26 14.62 2.19 -6.64
CA GLY A 26 15.96 2.43 -7.17
C GLY A 26 16.25 1.61 -8.43
N PHE A 27 15.91 0.31 -8.41
CA PHE A 27 16.02 -0.56 -9.58
C PHE A 27 15.13 -0.09 -10.75
N PHE A 28 13.85 0.15 -10.49
CA PHE A 28 12.87 0.46 -11.53
C PHE A 28 13.16 1.81 -12.20
N TYR A 29 13.42 2.86 -11.43
CA TYR A 29 13.64 4.20 -11.97
C TYR A 29 15.08 4.43 -12.49
N ALA A 30 15.99 3.46 -12.32
CA ALA A 30 17.30 3.49 -12.97
C ALA A 30 17.25 3.08 -14.46
N ASP A 31 16.17 2.41 -14.90
CA ASP A 31 15.98 2.05 -16.30
C ASP A 31 15.70 3.33 -17.14
N PRO A 32 16.56 3.67 -18.12
CA PRO A 32 16.44 4.90 -18.90
C PRO A 32 15.20 4.92 -19.81
N SER A 33 14.53 3.78 -20.01
CA SER A 33 13.26 3.71 -20.74
C SER A 33 12.05 4.13 -19.90
N ILE A 34 12.23 4.32 -18.59
CA ILE A 34 11.16 4.73 -17.67
C ILE A 34 10.98 6.25 -17.69
N THR A 35 9.75 6.69 -17.98
CA THR A 35 9.39 8.11 -17.94
C THR A 35 8.88 8.45 -16.54
N SER A 36 9.72 9.06 -15.71
CA SER A 36 9.30 9.57 -14.41
C SER A 36 8.37 10.77 -14.54
N PHE A 37 7.37 10.86 -13.66
CA PHE A 37 6.43 11.98 -13.63
C PHE A 37 5.91 12.26 -12.21
N ASN A 38 5.44 13.47 -11.97
CA ASN A 38 4.95 13.87 -10.65
C ASN A 38 3.53 13.32 -10.39
N LEU A 39 3.43 12.23 -9.64
CA LEU A 39 2.19 11.55 -9.29
C LEU A 39 1.20 12.46 -8.53
N LYS A 40 1.70 13.42 -7.74
CA LYS A 40 0.87 14.34 -6.95
C LYS A 40 0.10 15.30 -7.85
N ASN A 41 0.71 15.72 -8.95
CA ASN A 41 0.20 16.75 -9.85
C ASN A 41 -0.41 16.17 -11.13
N THR A 42 -0.12 14.92 -11.48
CA THR A 42 -0.73 14.23 -12.62
C THR A 42 -2.14 13.75 -12.28
N LYS A 43 -3.13 14.17 -13.08
CA LYS A 43 -4.52 13.73 -12.98
C LYS A 43 -4.70 12.34 -13.61
N ILE A 44 -5.73 11.60 -13.21
CA ILE A 44 -6.07 10.31 -13.83
C ILE A 44 -6.41 10.44 -15.31
N SER A 45 -7.09 11.52 -15.71
CA SER A 45 -7.34 11.81 -17.13
C SER A 45 -6.05 12.04 -17.91
N THR A 46 -5.06 12.72 -17.32
CA THR A 46 -3.74 12.90 -17.94
C THR A 46 -2.98 11.58 -18.05
N LEU A 47 -3.02 10.73 -17.01
CA LEU A 47 -2.43 9.39 -17.06
C LEU A 47 -3.03 8.56 -18.19
N ALA A 48 -4.37 8.55 -18.32
CA ALA A 48 -5.06 7.74 -19.32
C ALA A 48 -4.77 8.18 -20.77
N LEU A 49 -4.55 9.47 -21.00
CA LEU A 49 -4.26 10.01 -22.34
C LEU A 49 -2.76 10.03 -22.70
N ASN A 50 -1.87 9.97 -21.70
CA ASN A 50 -0.43 9.98 -21.91
C ASN A 50 0.12 8.55 -21.95
N THR A 51 0.41 8.07 -23.16
CA THR A 51 0.91 6.71 -23.41
C THR A 51 2.19 6.38 -22.63
N ASN A 52 3.10 7.34 -22.46
CA ASN A 52 4.34 7.12 -21.71
C ASN A 52 4.09 6.96 -20.20
N PHE A 53 3.18 7.75 -19.63
CA PHE A 53 2.83 7.64 -18.21
C PHE A 53 2.06 6.36 -17.92
N LEU A 54 1.11 6.00 -18.79
CA LEU A 54 0.36 4.75 -18.67
C LEU A 54 1.29 3.54 -18.81
N ALA A 55 2.15 3.52 -19.83
CA ALA A 55 3.14 2.46 -20.02
C ALA A 55 4.11 2.35 -18.83
N THR A 56 4.57 3.48 -18.28
CA THR A 56 5.41 3.47 -17.06
C THR A 56 4.66 2.86 -15.88
N THR A 57 3.38 3.19 -15.71
CA THR A 57 2.56 2.68 -14.59
C THR A 57 2.31 1.17 -14.72
N LEU A 58 2.00 0.68 -15.91
CA LEU A 58 1.82 -0.74 -16.19
C LEU A 58 3.14 -1.50 -15.98
N ARG A 59 4.25 -1.01 -16.53
CA ARG A 59 5.59 -1.60 -16.31
C ARG A 59 5.96 -1.64 -14.82
N TYR A 60 5.65 -0.60 -14.05
CA TYR A 60 5.88 -0.60 -12.61
C TYR A 60 5.13 -1.77 -11.95
N ARG A 61 3.85 -1.93 -12.28
CA ARG A 61 3.02 -3.03 -11.77
C ARG A 61 3.54 -4.39 -12.21
N ASP A 62 3.95 -4.55 -13.46
CA ASP A 62 4.48 -5.83 -14.00
C ASP A 62 5.76 -6.22 -13.28
N ARG A 63 6.74 -5.31 -13.24
CA ARG A 63 8.02 -5.53 -12.56
C ARG A 63 7.87 -5.79 -11.07
N LEU A 64 6.87 -5.16 -10.45
CA LEU A 64 6.56 -5.37 -9.04
C LEU A 64 6.00 -6.77 -8.80
N SER A 65 5.15 -7.31 -9.70
CA SER A 65 4.65 -8.69 -9.59
C SER A 65 5.77 -9.74 -9.64
N ASP A 66 6.82 -9.46 -10.42
CA ASP A 66 7.94 -10.38 -10.61
C ASP A 66 9.14 -10.06 -9.67
N TRP A 67 8.93 -9.23 -8.65
CA TRP A 67 10.02 -8.79 -7.78
C TRP A 67 10.46 -9.90 -6.82
N VAL A 68 11.50 -10.64 -7.23
CA VAL A 68 12.05 -11.80 -6.50
C VAL A 68 12.39 -11.54 -5.04
N LYS A 69 12.68 -10.29 -4.65
CA LYS A 69 13.01 -9.96 -3.27
C LYS A 69 11.84 -10.11 -2.29
N PHE A 70 10.59 -10.19 -2.79
CA PHE A 70 9.51 -10.61 -1.92
C PHE A 70 9.72 -12.03 -1.42
N GLU A 71 10.12 -12.97 -2.29
CA GLU A 71 10.39 -14.35 -1.91
C GLU A 71 11.67 -14.52 -1.07
N THR A 72 12.69 -13.70 -1.31
CA THR A 72 13.98 -13.85 -0.60
C THR A 72 14.06 -13.10 0.72
N ASP A 73 13.26 -12.04 0.89
CA ASP A 73 13.42 -11.13 2.03
C ASP A 73 12.13 -10.94 2.83
N LEU A 74 10.96 -10.90 2.16
CA LEU A 74 9.67 -10.70 2.84
C LEU A 74 9.07 -12.02 3.30
N VAL A 75 8.94 -13.01 2.42
CA VAL A 75 8.38 -14.33 2.74
C VAL A 75 9.09 -15.01 3.91
N PRO A 76 10.43 -15.02 4.01
CA PRO A 76 11.10 -15.63 5.16
C PRO A 76 10.79 -14.93 6.49
N LEU A 77 10.57 -13.61 6.47
CA LEU A 77 10.15 -12.87 7.66
C LEU A 77 8.71 -13.23 8.05
N ILE A 78 7.82 -13.37 7.07
CA ILE A 78 6.44 -13.82 7.29
C ILE A 78 6.44 -15.23 7.87
N ASP A 79 7.22 -16.14 7.29
CA ASP A 79 7.34 -17.53 7.73
C ASP A 79 8.01 -17.67 9.09
N GLN A 80 8.84 -16.70 9.51
CA GLN A 80 9.38 -16.67 10.85
C GLN A 80 8.30 -16.31 11.88
N ASP A 81 7.45 -15.33 11.55
CA ASP A 81 6.52 -14.71 12.49
C ASP A 81 5.06 -15.20 12.33
N TRP A 82 4.83 -16.24 11.51
CA TRP A 82 3.49 -16.77 11.18
C TRP A 82 2.66 -17.21 12.39
N HIS A 83 3.33 -17.61 13.47
CA HIS A 83 2.72 -18.11 14.70
C HIS A 83 2.22 -16.97 15.61
N VAL A 84 2.63 -15.72 15.34
CA VAL A 84 2.29 -14.54 16.15
C VAL A 84 1.52 -13.47 15.38
N CYS A 85 1.67 -13.41 14.05
CA CYS A 85 0.95 -12.48 13.20
C CYS A 85 0.62 -13.12 11.85
N LYS A 86 -0.39 -12.59 11.16
CA LYS A 86 -0.62 -12.91 9.75
C LYS A 86 -0.12 -11.76 8.91
N PHE A 87 0.65 -12.04 7.86
CA PHE A 87 1.09 -11.03 6.93
C PHE A 87 0.79 -11.47 5.51
N ASN A 88 -0.02 -10.69 4.80
CA ASN A 88 -0.38 -10.96 3.42
C ASN A 88 0.00 -9.76 2.55
N TYR A 89 0.55 -9.99 1.37
CA TYR A 89 0.79 -8.93 0.38
C TYR A 89 0.21 -9.32 -0.97
N ARG A 90 0.03 -8.31 -1.83
CA ARG A 90 -0.34 -8.48 -3.22
C ARG A 90 0.17 -7.33 -4.07
N THR A 91 0.44 -7.64 -5.33
CA THR A 91 0.50 -6.64 -6.38
C THR A 91 -0.87 -6.52 -7.03
N LYS A 92 -1.27 -5.28 -7.36
CA LYS A 92 -2.56 -5.02 -8.01
C LYS A 92 -2.58 -5.66 -9.40
N LEU A 93 -3.62 -6.44 -9.67
CA LEU A 93 -3.86 -7.03 -10.99
C LEU A 93 -4.15 -5.95 -12.03
N GLU A 94 -3.78 -6.21 -13.28
CA GLU A 94 -3.96 -5.28 -14.40
C GLU A 94 -5.45 -4.90 -14.61
N ASP A 95 -6.36 -5.88 -14.64
CA ASP A 95 -7.80 -5.62 -14.73
C ASP A 95 -8.28 -4.74 -13.57
N SER A 96 -7.79 -5.00 -12.36
CA SER A 96 -8.11 -4.19 -11.19
C SER A 96 -7.53 -2.77 -11.27
N PHE A 97 -6.40 -2.59 -11.94
CA PHE A 97 -5.81 -1.29 -12.23
C PHE A 97 -6.70 -0.51 -13.19
N PHE A 98 -7.08 -1.09 -14.34
CA PHE A 98 -7.94 -0.44 -15.32
C PHE A 98 -9.33 -0.15 -14.77
N LYS A 99 -9.97 -1.11 -14.08
CA LYS A 99 -11.24 -0.88 -13.37
C LYS A 99 -11.16 0.32 -12.42
N LYS A 100 -10.10 0.39 -11.60
CA LYS A 100 -9.89 1.54 -10.69
C LYS A 100 -9.71 2.83 -11.49
N MET A 101 -8.92 2.82 -12.57
CA MET A 101 -8.73 3.99 -13.44
C MET A 101 -10.06 4.50 -13.99
N HIS A 102 -10.86 3.63 -14.61
CA HIS A 102 -12.17 3.95 -15.18
C HIS A 102 -13.13 4.51 -14.13
N TRP A 103 -13.18 3.88 -12.95
CA TRP A 103 -14.00 4.36 -11.84
C TRP A 103 -13.69 5.82 -11.44
N TYR A 104 -12.40 6.20 -11.43
CA TYR A 104 -11.98 7.58 -11.13
C TYR A 104 -12.14 8.54 -12.32
N LEU A 105 -12.05 8.06 -13.56
CA LEU A 105 -12.35 8.87 -14.76
C LEU A 105 -13.83 9.27 -14.81
N ASN A 106 -14.72 8.41 -14.31
CA ASN A 106 -16.17 8.66 -14.27
C ASN A 106 -16.61 9.54 -13.08
N LYS A 107 -15.68 10.10 -12.30
CA LYS A 107 -16.01 11.03 -11.21
C LYS A 107 -16.01 12.47 -11.71
N SER A 108 -16.88 13.30 -11.12
CA SER A 108 -17.00 14.72 -11.45
C SER A 108 -15.81 15.58 -11.02
N GLN A 109 -15.05 15.15 -10.01
CA GLN A 109 -13.90 15.87 -9.48
C GLN A 109 -12.58 15.29 -10.02
N PRO A 110 -11.54 16.10 -10.26
CA PRO A 110 -10.25 15.59 -10.71
C PRO A 110 -9.56 14.79 -9.60
N TYR A 111 -9.25 13.53 -9.90
CA TYR A 111 -8.40 12.69 -9.06
C TYR A 111 -6.97 12.65 -9.60
N TYR A 112 -6.01 12.47 -8.68
CA TYR A 112 -4.59 12.46 -8.98
C TYR A 112 -4.01 11.06 -8.81
N VAL A 113 -2.97 10.75 -9.59
CA VAL A 113 -2.32 9.44 -9.65
C VAL A 113 -1.88 8.99 -8.26
N LEU A 114 -1.22 9.86 -7.50
CA LEU A 114 -0.68 9.53 -6.17
C LEU A 114 -1.73 9.08 -5.15
N LYS A 115 -2.94 9.64 -5.20
CA LYS A 115 -4.04 9.24 -4.31
C LYS A 115 -4.81 8.04 -4.82
N THR A 116 -4.76 7.79 -6.12
CA THR A 116 -5.56 6.75 -6.79
C THR A 116 -4.81 5.43 -6.85
N PHE A 117 -3.52 5.45 -7.17
CA PHE A 117 -2.67 4.27 -7.31
C PHE A 117 -1.62 4.25 -6.20
N ASN A 118 -2.10 4.33 -4.96
CA ASN A 118 -1.32 4.19 -3.73
C ASN A 118 -1.23 2.74 -3.22
N ASP A 119 -1.87 1.81 -3.93
CA ASP A 119 -2.05 0.39 -3.59
C ASP A 119 -1.64 -0.53 -4.75
N LEU A 120 -0.69 -0.10 -5.60
CA LEU A 120 -0.12 -0.99 -6.61
C LEU A 120 0.61 -2.17 -5.95
N PHE A 121 1.30 -1.89 -4.86
CA PHE A 121 1.63 -2.87 -3.82
C PHE A 121 0.72 -2.62 -2.62
N GLY A 122 0.10 -3.67 -2.09
CA GLY A 122 -0.67 -3.61 -0.86
C GLY A 122 -0.32 -4.77 0.06
N ALA A 123 -0.04 -4.47 1.33
CA ALA A 123 0.21 -5.45 2.36
C ALA A 123 -0.66 -5.24 3.59
N ARG A 124 -0.87 -6.31 4.36
CA ARG A 124 -1.65 -6.34 5.59
C ARG A 124 -0.92 -7.14 6.63
N LEU A 125 -0.68 -6.53 7.79
CA LEU A 125 -0.20 -7.19 9.00
C LEU A 125 -1.34 -7.24 10.00
N ILE A 126 -1.75 -8.45 10.38
CA ILE A 126 -2.83 -8.69 11.35
C ILE A 126 -2.20 -9.27 12.60
N ILE A 127 -2.39 -8.61 13.73
CA ILE A 127 -1.75 -8.96 15.00
C ILE A 127 -2.75 -8.85 16.17
N PRO A 128 -2.69 -9.73 17.18
CA PRO A 128 -3.59 -9.65 18.33
C PRO A 128 -3.40 -8.36 19.14
N ASN A 129 -4.49 -7.83 19.68
CA ASN A 129 -4.51 -6.69 20.62
C ASN A 129 -3.92 -5.38 20.07
N PHE A 130 -3.79 -5.25 18.74
CA PHE A 130 -3.31 -4.05 18.07
C PHE A 130 -3.99 -2.75 18.55
N ARG A 131 -5.31 -2.80 18.78
CA ARG A 131 -6.10 -1.64 19.28
C ARG A 131 -5.50 -1.01 20.53
N SER A 132 -4.90 -1.82 21.41
CA SER A 132 -4.36 -1.36 22.68
C SER A 132 -3.12 -0.47 22.55
N PHE A 133 -2.46 -0.49 21.38
CA PHE A 133 -1.20 0.23 21.16
C PHE A 133 -1.07 0.91 19.78
N GLU A 134 -2.13 0.92 18.97
CA GLU A 134 -2.12 1.51 17.62
C GLU A 134 -1.74 2.99 17.59
N ASN A 135 -2.17 3.78 18.58
CA ASN A 135 -1.84 5.19 18.68
C ASN A 135 -0.32 5.42 18.86
N SER A 136 0.37 4.53 19.58
CA SER A 136 1.82 4.63 19.73
C SER A 136 2.55 4.42 18.40
N LEU A 137 2.02 3.56 17.53
CA LEU A 137 2.56 3.37 16.17
C LEU A 137 2.17 4.53 15.24
N LEU A 138 0.95 5.04 15.34
CA LEU A 138 0.52 6.23 14.62
C LEU A 138 1.44 7.42 14.95
N ASP A 139 1.68 7.69 16.23
CA ASP A 139 2.55 8.79 16.67
C ASP A 139 3.99 8.59 16.20
N TYR A 140 4.52 7.36 16.31
CA TYR A 140 5.85 7.03 15.84
C TYR A 140 6.01 7.29 14.35
N TYR A 141 5.11 6.77 13.50
CA TYR A 141 5.21 6.95 12.04
C TYR A 141 4.80 8.34 11.58
N GLY A 142 3.93 9.04 12.33
CA GLY A 142 3.57 10.43 12.07
C GLY A 142 4.71 11.42 12.37
N SER A 143 5.63 11.08 13.27
CA SER A 143 6.76 11.92 13.67
C SER A 143 8.13 11.45 13.13
N LYS A 144 8.18 10.29 12.45
CA LYS A 144 9.41 9.72 11.89
C LYS A 144 10.05 10.67 10.86
N SER A 145 11.31 11.04 11.06
CA SER A 145 11.99 12.09 10.30
C SER A 145 12.58 11.65 8.96
N ASP A 146 12.70 10.35 8.69
CA ASP A 146 13.28 9.83 7.45
C ASP A 146 12.36 9.97 6.22
N ASN A 147 11.12 10.43 6.42
CA ASN A 147 10.10 10.65 5.40
C ASN A 147 9.74 9.42 4.53
N MET A 148 10.13 8.21 4.94
CA MET A 148 9.77 7.00 4.18
C MET A 148 8.27 6.73 4.22
N VAL A 149 7.68 6.84 5.42
CA VAL A 149 6.22 6.86 5.57
C VAL A 149 5.73 8.28 5.32
N ARG A 150 5.23 8.54 4.11
CA ARG A 150 4.68 9.85 3.73
C ARG A 150 3.38 10.21 4.42
N ARG A 151 2.63 9.21 4.91
CA ARG A 151 1.36 9.40 5.60
C ARG A 151 1.03 8.16 6.42
N ALA A 152 0.77 8.37 7.70
CA ALA A 152 0.15 7.42 8.61
C ALA A 152 -1.21 7.97 9.07
N TYR A 153 -2.22 7.11 9.15
CA TYR A 153 -3.51 7.48 9.75
C TYR A 153 -4.30 6.23 10.14
N ILE A 154 -5.09 6.33 11.21
CA ILE A 154 -6.09 5.34 11.55
C ILE A 154 -7.34 5.64 10.73
N ARG A 155 -7.84 4.64 10.01
CA ARG A 155 -9.17 4.68 9.42
C ARG A 155 -10.11 3.98 10.39
N ASP A 156 -11.12 4.72 10.83
CA ASP A 156 -12.11 4.22 11.77
C ASP A 156 -13.53 4.50 11.24
N ASP A 157 -14.12 3.49 10.61
CA ASP A 157 -15.51 3.49 10.14
C ASP A 157 -16.33 2.49 10.99
N THR A 158 -16.04 2.40 12.29
CA THR A 158 -16.64 1.44 13.23
C THR A 158 -18.18 1.47 13.14
N PRO A 159 -18.85 0.29 13.08
CA PRO A 159 -18.29 -1.06 13.27
C PRO A 159 -17.79 -1.72 11.98
N SER A 160 -17.72 -1.00 10.86
CA SER A 160 -17.48 -1.62 9.54
C SER A 160 -16.01 -1.77 9.16
N TYR A 161 -15.13 -0.91 9.67
CA TYR A 161 -13.71 -0.98 9.36
C TYR A 161 -12.88 -0.30 10.44
N HIS A 162 -11.75 -0.90 10.79
CA HIS A 162 -10.74 -0.24 11.58
C HIS A 162 -9.31 -0.71 11.28
N GLY A 163 -8.38 0.22 11.10
CA GLY A 163 -6.96 -0.12 10.99
C GLY A 163 -6.04 1.07 10.76
N LEU A 164 -4.76 0.88 11.06
CA LEU A 164 -3.70 1.84 10.75
C LEU A 164 -3.24 1.64 9.30
N HIS A 165 -3.24 2.72 8.52
CA HIS A 165 -2.73 2.73 7.16
C HIS A 165 -1.41 3.51 7.11
N LEU A 166 -0.38 2.90 6.55
CA LEU A 166 0.91 3.51 6.24
C LEU A 166 1.08 3.55 4.72
N TYR A 167 1.29 4.75 4.18
CA TYR A 167 1.72 4.92 2.79
C TYR A 167 3.22 5.15 2.75
N ILE A 168 3.95 4.25 2.11
CA ILE A 168 5.41 4.25 2.00
C ILE A 168 5.79 4.80 0.62
N SER A 169 6.40 5.99 0.59
CA SER A 169 7.04 6.56 -0.61
C SER A 169 7.71 7.88 -0.22
N PRO A 170 9.04 8.02 -0.41
CA PRO A 170 9.77 9.21 0.01
C PRO A 170 9.61 10.39 -0.97
N SER A 171 8.91 10.22 -2.10
CA SER A 171 8.81 11.25 -3.13
C SER A 171 7.44 11.33 -3.80
N ASN A 172 7.24 12.33 -4.65
CA ASN A 172 6.04 12.43 -5.49
C ASN A 172 6.25 11.83 -6.89
N THR A 173 7.40 11.23 -7.17
CA THR A 173 7.72 10.57 -8.46
C THR A 173 7.76 9.05 -8.37
N GLN A 174 7.69 8.51 -7.16
CA GLN A 174 7.68 7.08 -6.88
C GLN A 174 6.30 6.64 -6.38
N PHE A 175 5.75 5.57 -6.95
CA PHE A 175 4.45 5.05 -6.53
C PHE A 175 4.48 4.63 -5.05
N PRO A 176 3.46 5.00 -4.27
CA PRO A 176 3.34 4.53 -2.89
C PRO A 176 3.05 3.05 -2.81
N TRP A 177 3.58 2.42 -1.78
CA TRP A 177 3.13 1.12 -1.28
C TRP A 177 2.22 1.36 -0.07
N GLU A 178 1.12 0.62 0.01
CA GLU A 178 0.22 0.65 1.17
C GLU A 178 0.51 -0.54 2.08
N LEU A 179 0.71 -0.27 3.37
CA LEU A 179 0.70 -1.28 4.42
C LEU A 179 -0.41 -0.95 5.42
N GLN A 180 -1.29 -1.92 5.65
CA GLN A 180 -2.38 -1.82 6.62
C GLN A 180 -2.03 -2.69 7.83
N ILE A 181 -2.27 -2.19 9.04
CA ILE A 181 -2.08 -2.95 10.27
C ILE A 181 -3.43 -3.04 10.99
N TRP A 182 -3.84 -4.26 11.27
CA TRP A 182 -5.17 -4.59 11.81
C TRP A 182 -5.05 -5.35 13.12
N ASP A 183 -6.05 -5.15 13.98
CA ASP A 183 -6.31 -6.09 15.07
C ASP A 183 -6.93 -7.37 14.51
N THR A 184 -6.60 -8.51 15.12
CA THR A 184 -7.25 -9.79 14.80
C THR A 184 -8.76 -9.73 15.06
N ALA A 185 -9.20 -8.93 16.03
CA ALA A 185 -10.63 -8.72 16.30
C ALA A 185 -11.38 -8.01 15.15
N ASP A 186 -10.69 -7.17 14.36
CA ASP A 186 -11.29 -6.41 13.26
C ASP A 186 -11.14 -7.12 11.89
N GLU A 187 -10.33 -8.18 11.79
CA GLU A 187 -9.98 -8.86 10.52
C GLU A 187 -11.20 -9.18 9.67
N LYS A 188 -12.21 -9.83 10.27
CA LYS A 188 -13.43 -10.25 9.54
C LYS A 188 -14.23 -9.06 9.01
N ALA A 189 -14.41 -8.01 9.81
CA ALA A 189 -15.14 -6.81 9.41
C ALA A 189 -14.38 -6.06 8.31
N ASN A 190 -13.06 -5.94 8.46
CA ASN A 190 -12.19 -5.28 7.49
C ASN A 190 -12.20 -5.98 6.13
N LEU A 191 -12.10 -7.32 6.11
CA LEU A 191 -12.20 -8.11 4.88
C LEU A 191 -13.55 -7.90 4.20
N PHE A 192 -14.65 -7.98 4.95
CA PHE A 192 -15.99 -7.75 4.40
C PHE A 192 -16.15 -6.33 3.81
N SER A 193 -15.69 -5.31 4.54
CA SER A 193 -15.76 -3.92 4.08
C SER A 193 -14.91 -3.67 2.83
N HIS A 194 -13.72 -4.27 2.78
CA HIS A 194 -12.86 -4.24 1.60
C HIS A 194 -13.56 -4.88 0.38
N ASP A 195 -14.15 -6.07 0.54
CA ASP A 195 -14.83 -6.76 -0.55
C ASP A 195 -16.06 -6.00 -1.06
N MET A 196 -16.83 -5.41 -0.15
CA MET A 196 -17.95 -4.52 -0.52
C MET A 196 -17.47 -3.28 -1.28
N HIS A 197 -16.31 -2.72 -0.92
CA HIS A 197 -15.74 -1.58 -1.62
C HIS A 197 -15.25 -1.95 -3.02
N GLU A 198 -14.65 -3.13 -3.21
CA GLU A 198 -14.26 -3.60 -4.53
C GLU A 198 -15.48 -3.88 -5.42
N LYS A 199 -16.53 -4.54 -4.91
CA LYS A 199 -17.79 -4.79 -5.65
C LYS A 199 -18.48 -3.51 -6.12
N ARG A 200 -18.48 -2.44 -5.30
CA ARG A 200 -19.04 -1.13 -5.69
C ARG A 200 -18.33 -0.49 -6.90
N LYS A 201 -17.13 -0.95 -7.26
CA LYS A 201 -16.46 -0.52 -8.48
C LYS A 201 -16.88 -1.34 -9.70
N GLU A 202 -17.41 -2.55 -9.49
CA GLU A 202 -17.89 -3.46 -10.53
C GLU A 202 -19.34 -3.14 -10.94
N ASP A 203 -20.20 -2.74 -10.00
CA ASP A 203 -21.64 -2.49 -10.26
C ASP A 203 -21.94 -1.15 -10.99
N LYS A 204 -20.95 -0.51 -11.63
CA LYS A 204 -21.13 0.79 -12.32
C LYS A 204 -20.75 0.79 -13.80
N ASP A 205 -20.51 -0.38 -14.37
CA ASP A 205 -20.47 -0.60 -15.81
C ASP A 205 -21.90 -0.69 -16.37
#